data_AF-A0A8J8ANZ0-F1
#
_entry.id   AF-A0A8J8ANZ0-F1
#
_cell.length_a   1.000
_cell.length_b   1.000
_cell.length_c   1.000
_cell.angle_alpha   90.00
_cell.angle_beta   90.00
_cell.angle_gamma   90.00
#
_symmetry.space_group_name_H-M   'P 1'
#
loop_
_entity.id
_entity.type
_entity.pdbx_description
1 polymer ?
#
loop_
_entity_poly.entity_id
_entity_poly.type
_entity_poly.pdbx_seq_one_letter_code
_entity_poly.pdbx_strand_id
1 'polypeptide(L)'
;MFTFAEYYEELQRREGHTPVPLIAAWPKNLITEIELDLRAAMGGQRIGGSICNLRARSSNQSIGNQVEEFVMPQLTKGLKEFQLEKCVGAGYPDRMLVRHGHRIALEIKATSDWNPSDSNRRVLTSSSEKLRRHFHPPIHHLLCTVFYSLKDDCAVIGALRLDFLEPDSIVNVRLEVSVSHKLLAAAKHHSALIA
;
A
#
# COMPACT_ATOMS: atom_id res chain seq x y z
N MET A 1 16.95 14.95 -0.32
CA MET A 1 15.56 14.58 0.02
C MET A 1 14.81 14.61 -1.30
N PHE A 2 14.09 13.55 -1.67
CA PHE A 2 13.37 13.48 -2.95
C PHE A 2 11.89 13.76 -2.70
N THR A 3 11.24 14.41 -3.64
CA THR A 3 9.78 14.35 -3.77
C THR A 3 9.37 13.02 -4.40
N PHE A 4 8.11 12.63 -4.21
CA PHE A 4 7.61 11.37 -4.75
C PHE A 4 7.60 11.38 -6.28
N ALA A 5 7.32 12.53 -6.90
CA ALA A 5 7.43 12.71 -8.34
C ALA A 5 8.87 12.51 -8.85
N GLU A 6 9.86 13.18 -8.25
CA GLU A 6 11.27 13.03 -8.62
C GLU A 6 11.76 11.59 -8.46
N TYR A 7 11.31 10.91 -7.40
CA TYR A 7 11.61 9.51 -7.18
C TYR A 7 11.08 8.62 -8.32
N TYR A 8 9.83 8.81 -8.76
CA TYR A 8 9.27 8.01 -9.87
C TYR A 8 9.95 8.28 -11.20
N GLU A 9 10.35 9.53 -11.47
CA GLU A 9 11.13 9.84 -12.67
C GLU A 9 12.46 9.11 -12.66
N GLU A 10 13.19 9.19 -11.54
CA GLU A 10 14.49 8.55 -11.38
C GLU A 10 14.39 7.02 -11.43
N LEU A 11 13.35 6.45 -10.81
CA LEU A 11 13.07 5.02 -10.84
C LEU A 11 12.85 4.53 -12.29
N GLN A 12 12.05 5.25 -13.08
CA GLN A 12 11.81 4.90 -14.48
C GLN A 12 13.08 4.99 -15.32
N ARG A 13 13.92 6.03 -15.11
CA ARG A 13 15.21 6.14 -15.82
C ARG A 13 16.11 4.94 -15.53
N ARG A 14 16.18 4.49 -14.27
CA ARG A 14 16.97 3.32 -13.86
C ARG A 14 16.44 2.01 -14.42
N GLU A 15 15.13 1.91 -14.58
CA GLU A 15 14.48 0.77 -15.24
C GLU A 15 14.60 0.83 -16.78
N GLY A 16 15.31 1.82 -17.34
CA GLY A 16 15.53 1.96 -18.77
C GLY A 16 14.33 2.50 -19.55
N HIS A 17 13.41 3.21 -18.87
CA HIS A 17 12.21 3.79 -19.45
C HIS A 17 12.33 5.30 -19.62
N THR A 18 11.65 5.84 -20.64
CA THR A 18 11.38 7.28 -20.74
C THR A 18 10.36 7.64 -19.65
N PRO A 19 10.68 8.56 -18.72
CA PRO A 19 9.78 8.90 -17.63
C PRO A 19 8.44 9.45 -18.13
N VAL A 20 7.36 8.91 -17.59
CA VAL A 20 6.01 9.50 -17.67
C VAL A 20 5.52 9.87 -16.28
N PRO A 21 4.54 10.77 -16.14
CA PRO A 21 3.97 11.10 -14.83
C PRO A 21 3.30 9.86 -14.21
N LEU A 22 3.86 9.37 -13.10
CA LEU A 22 3.32 8.23 -12.36
C LEU A 22 2.63 8.61 -11.07
N ILE A 23 2.58 9.90 -10.73
CA ILE A 23 1.84 10.46 -9.61
C ILE A 23 1.19 11.78 -10.03
N ALA A 24 -0.01 12.03 -9.56
CA ALA A 24 -0.79 13.24 -9.84
C ALA A 24 -1.31 13.85 -8.54
N ALA A 25 -1.54 15.17 -8.56
CA ALA A 25 -2.13 15.88 -7.44
C ALA A 25 -3.60 15.50 -7.25
N TRP A 26 -4.07 15.51 -6.01
CA TRP A 26 -5.44 15.11 -5.70
C TRP A 26 -6.49 16.21 -5.94
N PRO A 27 -7.59 15.90 -6.67
CA PRO A 27 -8.77 16.75 -6.69
C PRO A 27 -9.44 16.77 -5.31
N LYS A 28 -9.71 17.96 -4.75
CA LYS A 28 -10.34 18.12 -3.41
C LYS A 28 -11.69 17.44 -3.28
N ASN A 29 -12.48 17.41 -4.36
CA ASN A 29 -13.76 16.71 -4.40
C ASN A 29 -13.55 15.20 -4.28
N LEU A 30 -12.56 14.64 -4.97
CA LEU A 30 -12.27 13.21 -4.93
C LEU A 30 -11.80 12.75 -3.55
N ILE A 31 -10.98 13.57 -2.85
CA ILE A 31 -10.60 13.34 -1.45
C ILE A 31 -11.86 13.21 -0.58
N THR A 32 -12.73 14.22 -0.65
CA THR A 32 -13.96 14.27 0.16
C THR A 32 -14.87 13.06 -0.11
N GLU A 33 -15.03 12.67 -1.38
CA GLU A 33 -15.84 11.51 -1.78
C GLU A 33 -15.30 10.21 -1.19
N ILE A 34 -13.99 9.98 -1.29
CA ILE A 34 -13.33 8.79 -0.76
C ILE A 34 -13.46 8.74 0.77
N GLU A 35 -13.23 9.86 1.45
CA GLU A 35 -13.40 9.96 2.89
C GLU A 35 -14.82 9.61 3.33
N LEU A 36 -15.83 10.16 2.64
CA LEU A 36 -17.23 9.91 2.96
C LEU A 36 -17.61 8.44 2.76
N ASP A 37 -17.22 7.83 1.64
CA ASP A 37 -17.57 6.44 1.35
C ASP A 37 -16.86 5.47 2.32
N LEU A 38 -15.56 5.68 2.59
CA LEU A 38 -14.83 4.87 3.57
C LEU A 38 -15.36 5.05 5.00
N ARG A 39 -15.72 6.28 5.40
CA ARG A 39 -16.34 6.55 6.71
C ARG A 39 -17.70 5.85 6.83
N ALA A 40 -18.52 5.91 5.78
CA ALA A 40 -19.79 5.22 5.72
C ALA A 40 -19.61 3.70 5.77
N ALA A 41 -18.63 3.14 5.06
CA ALA A 41 -18.30 1.72 5.10
C ALA A 41 -17.87 1.26 6.50
N MET A 42 -16.97 2.02 7.14
CA MET A 42 -16.49 1.75 8.51
C MET A 42 -17.65 1.71 9.52
N GLY A 43 -18.54 2.69 9.47
CA GLY A 43 -19.70 2.78 10.36
C GLY A 43 -20.77 1.73 10.05
N GLY A 44 -21.13 1.58 8.77
CA GLY A 44 -22.19 0.68 8.31
C GLY A 44 -21.87 -0.80 8.52
N GLN A 45 -20.60 -1.18 8.39
CA GLN A 45 -20.14 -2.54 8.67
C GLN A 45 -19.66 -2.74 10.12
N ARG A 46 -19.74 -1.71 10.97
CA ARG A 46 -19.29 -1.74 12.38
C ARG A 46 -17.85 -2.25 12.53
N ILE A 47 -16.96 -1.78 11.65
CA ILE A 47 -15.55 -2.21 11.63
C ILE A 47 -14.82 -1.65 12.86
N GLY A 48 -15.10 -0.40 13.23
CA GLY A 48 -14.57 0.18 14.47
C GLY A 48 -15.07 -0.59 15.69
N GLY A 49 -14.15 -1.02 16.54
CA GLY A 49 -14.39 -1.87 17.72
C GLY A 49 -14.48 -3.37 17.41
N SER A 50 -14.41 -3.79 16.15
CA SER A 50 -14.44 -5.22 15.80
C SER A 50 -13.16 -5.94 16.23
N ILE A 51 -13.28 -7.24 16.49
CA ILE A 51 -12.21 -8.08 17.01
C ILE A 51 -11.69 -8.99 15.89
N CYS A 52 -10.40 -8.86 15.59
CA CYS A 52 -9.64 -9.76 14.73
C CYS A 52 -8.86 -10.73 15.62
N ASN A 53 -9.21 -12.02 15.57
CA ASN A 53 -8.46 -13.07 16.28
C ASN A 53 -7.13 -13.30 15.58
N LEU A 54 -6.03 -13.23 16.33
CA LEU A 54 -4.68 -13.40 15.79
C LEU A 54 -4.19 -14.83 15.99
N ARG A 55 -3.37 -15.31 15.05
CA ARG A 55 -2.59 -16.53 15.25
C ARG A 55 -1.54 -16.31 16.34
N ALA A 56 -1.43 -17.25 17.26
CA ALA A 56 -0.43 -17.23 18.33
C ALA A 56 0.99 -17.07 17.76
N ARG A 57 1.84 -16.32 18.48
CA ARG A 57 3.26 -16.08 18.13
C ARG A 57 3.47 -15.43 16.76
N SER A 58 2.51 -14.63 16.29
CA SER A 58 2.67 -13.86 15.06
C SER A 58 3.70 -12.74 15.22
N SER A 59 4.55 -12.54 14.21
CA SER A 59 5.40 -11.34 14.11
C SER A 59 4.54 -10.10 13.80
N ASN A 60 5.08 -8.90 14.02
CA ASN A 60 4.38 -7.63 13.71
C ASN A 60 3.88 -7.57 12.25
N GLN A 61 4.69 -8.04 11.30
CA GLN A 61 4.29 -8.11 9.89
C GLN A 61 3.14 -9.12 9.68
N SER A 62 3.20 -10.29 10.33
CA SER A 62 2.13 -11.28 10.26
C SER A 62 0.83 -10.78 10.89
N ILE A 63 0.90 -10.02 11.98
CA ILE A 63 -0.26 -9.38 12.61
C ILE A 63 -0.86 -8.35 11.65
N GLY A 64 -0.03 -7.48 11.08
CA GLY A 64 -0.50 -6.46 10.13
C GLY A 64 -1.25 -7.07 8.94
N ASN A 65 -0.72 -8.13 8.35
CA ASN A 65 -1.38 -8.85 7.26
C ASN A 65 -2.71 -9.48 7.69
N GLN A 66 -2.78 -10.09 8.88
CA GLN A 66 -4.03 -10.68 9.40
C GLN A 66 -5.12 -9.62 9.64
N VAL A 67 -4.74 -8.47 10.19
CA VAL A 67 -5.64 -7.34 10.38
C VAL A 67 -6.15 -6.84 9.03
N GLU A 68 -5.28 -6.71 8.04
CA GLU A 68 -5.67 -6.30 6.70
C GLU A 68 -6.64 -7.30 6.06
N GLU A 69 -6.32 -8.60 6.08
CA GLU A 69 -7.18 -9.68 5.58
C GLU A 69 -8.54 -9.71 6.26
N PHE A 70 -8.61 -9.34 7.54
CA PHE A 70 -9.87 -9.24 8.28
C PHE A 70 -10.71 -8.02 7.89
N VAL A 71 -10.10 -6.84 7.73
CA VAL A 71 -10.83 -5.58 7.47
C VAL A 71 -11.27 -5.48 6.00
N MET A 72 -10.49 -6.00 5.05
CA MET A 72 -10.74 -5.78 3.63
C MET A 72 -12.07 -6.30 3.09
N PRO A 73 -12.52 -7.52 3.42
CA PRO A 73 -13.82 -8.00 2.98
C PRO A 73 -14.97 -7.12 3.51
N GLN A 74 -14.82 -6.59 4.73
CA GLN A 74 -15.82 -5.72 5.35
C GLN A 74 -15.88 -4.36 4.64
N LEU A 75 -14.73 -3.72 4.41
CA LEU A 75 -14.69 -2.47 3.64
C LEU A 75 -15.27 -2.67 2.24
N THR A 76 -14.90 -3.74 1.54
CA THR A 76 -15.41 -4.05 0.20
C THR A 76 -16.94 -4.17 0.19
N LYS A 77 -17.52 -4.78 1.23
CA LYS A 77 -18.98 -4.90 1.38
C LYS A 77 -19.66 -3.57 1.75
N GLY A 78 -18.95 -2.68 2.44
CA GLY A 78 -19.48 -1.43 2.96
C GLY A 78 -19.43 -0.25 1.99
N LEU A 79 -18.45 -0.24 1.08
CA LEU A 79 -18.30 0.82 0.09
C LEU A 79 -19.47 0.82 -0.90
N LYS A 80 -19.91 2.02 -1.30
CA LYS A 80 -21.04 2.20 -2.22
C LYS A 80 -20.64 2.91 -3.51
N GLU A 81 -19.77 3.91 -3.41
CA GLU A 81 -19.32 4.71 -4.55
C GLU A 81 -18.06 4.13 -5.18
N PHE A 82 -17.23 3.48 -4.37
CA PHE A 82 -15.97 2.87 -4.80
C PHE A 82 -15.98 1.35 -4.67
N GLN A 83 -15.14 0.70 -5.47
CA GLN A 83 -14.90 -0.73 -5.40
C GLN A 83 -13.43 -0.99 -5.07
N LEU A 84 -13.19 -2.01 -4.25
CA LEU A 84 -11.84 -2.48 -3.94
C LEU A 84 -11.51 -3.69 -4.83
N GLU A 85 -10.48 -3.54 -5.64
CA GLU A 85 -9.97 -4.60 -6.50
C GLU A 85 -8.53 -4.97 -6.09
N LYS A 86 -8.17 -6.25 -6.26
CA LYS A 86 -6.79 -6.70 -6.05
C LYS A 86 -5.92 -6.28 -7.23
N CYS A 87 -4.74 -5.71 -6.97
CA CYS A 87 -3.79 -5.39 -8.04
C CYS A 87 -2.82 -6.57 -8.26
N VAL A 88 -3.01 -7.30 -9.36
CA VAL A 88 -2.26 -8.54 -9.66
C VAL A 88 -0.77 -8.25 -9.84
N GLY A 89 0.08 -9.19 -9.39
CA GLY A 89 1.55 -9.11 -9.49
C GLY A 89 2.23 -8.76 -8.17
N ALA A 90 3.55 -8.87 -8.13
CA ALA A 90 4.35 -8.50 -6.95
C ALA A 90 4.63 -6.99 -6.90
N GLY A 91 4.84 -6.44 -5.71
CA GLY A 91 5.17 -5.03 -5.50
C GLY A 91 3.95 -4.12 -5.33
N TYR A 92 4.16 -2.82 -5.40
CA TYR A 92 3.14 -1.80 -5.16
C TYR A 92 2.32 -1.46 -6.41
N PRO A 93 1.02 -1.15 -6.28
CA PRO A 93 0.22 -1.22 -5.05
C PRO A 93 -0.32 -2.63 -4.79
N ASP A 94 -0.77 -2.87 -3.56
CA ASP A 94 -1.50 -4.09 -3.20
C ASP A 94 -2.92 -4.14 -3.82
N ARG A 95 -3.59 -2.98 -3.89
CA ARG A 95 -5.00 -2.85 -4.33
C ARG A 95 -5.24 -1.66 -5.25
N MET A 96 -6.42 -1.67 -5.85
CA MET A 96 -6.98 -0.56 -6.63
C MET A 96 -8.29 -0.14 -5.96
N LEU A 97 -8.45 1.17 -5.75
CA LEU A 97 -9.76 1.76 -5.47
C LEU A 97 -10.34 2.28 -6.79
N VAL A 98 -11.50 1.78 -7.18
CA VAL A 98 -12.06 1.96 -8.53
C VAL A 98 -13.41 2.66 -8.46
N ARG A 99 -13.62 3.68 -9.31
CA ARG A 99 -14.91 4.35 -9.50
C ARG A 99 -15.05 4.79 -10.96
N HIS A 100 -16.12 4.37 -11.64
CA HIS A 100 -16.43 4.74 -13.03
C HIS A 100 -15.23 4.65 -14.00
N GLY A 101 -14.41 3.60 -13.86
CA GLY A 101 -13.21 3.39 -14.67
C GLY A 101 -11.96 4.17 -14.22
N HIS A 102 -12.08 5.10 -13.28
CA HIS A 102 -10.94 5.74 -12.61
C HIS A 102 -10.33 4.77 -11.61
N ARG A 103 -9.01 4.57 -11.69
CA ARG A 103 -8.26 3.64 -10.83
C ARG A 103 -7.26 4.42 -9.98
N ILE A 104 -7.34 4.21 -8.67
CA ILE A 104 -6.46 4.83 -7.68
C ILE A 104 -5.57 3.74 -7.10
N ALA A 105 -4.27 3.99 -7.06
CA ALA A 105 -3.30 3.09 -6.46
C ALA A 105 -3.51 3.10 -4.94
N LEU A 106 -3.92 1.96 -4.38
CA LEU A 106 -4.25 1.84 -2.96
C LEU A 106 -3.30 0.86 -2.29
N GLU A 107 -2.53 1.38 -1.35
CA GLU A 107 -1.72 0.57 -0.45
C GLU A 107 -2.36 0.52 0.92
N ILE A 108 -2.35 -0.64 1.53
CA ILE A 108 -2.95 -0.83 2.84
C ILE A 108 -1.89 -1.34 3.79
N LYS A 109 -1.91 -0.77 4.99
CA LYS A 109 -1.04 -1.17 6.09
C LYS A 109 -1.87 -1.22 7.35
N ALA A 110 -1.39 -1.98 8.33
CA ALA A 110 -1.97 -1.98 9.67
C ALA A 110 -0.86 -1.72 10.68
N THR A 111 -1.19 -0.95 11.71
CA THR A 111 -0.26 -0.66 12.82
C THR A 111 -1.01 -0.51 14.13
N SER A 112 -0.36 -0.89 15.23
CA SER A 112 -0.89 -0.66 16.58
C SER A 112 -0.59 0.72 17.14
N ASP A 113 0.34 1.44 16.52
CA ASP A 113 0.78 2.75 16.97
C ASP A 113 1.10 3.67 15.77
N TRP A 114 0.83 4.96 15.95
CA TRP A 114 1.29 6.02 15.06
C TRP A 114 2.08 7.03 15.87
N ASN A 115 3.40 6.88 15.82
CA ASN A 115 4.30 7.83 16.42
C ASN A 115 4.94 8.69 15.31
N PRO A 116 4.64 10.01 15.21
CA PRO A 116 5.25 10.89 14.22
C PRO A 116 6.78 11.02 14.33
N SER A 117 7.35 10.68 15.49
CA SER A 117 8.80 10.63 15.70
C SER A 117 9.42 9.28 15.34
N ASP A 118 8.59 8.29 14.97
CA ASP A 118 9.07 6.99 14.52
C ASP A 118 9.76 7.13 13.15
N SER A 119 10.99 6.62 13.08
CA SER A 119 11.78 6.56 11.86
C SER A 119 11.62 5.22 11.11
N ASN A 120 10.78 4.31 11.62
CA ASN A 120 10.45 3.08 10.94
C ASN A 120 9.85 3.37 9.57
N ARG A 121 10.54 2.87 8.55
CA ARG A 121 10.17 3.10 7.16
C ARG A 121 8.89 2.36 6.80
N ARG A 122 8.08 2.98 5.96
CA ARG A 122 7.03 2.33 5.19
C ARG A 122 7.50 2.28 3.73
N VAL A 123 7.74 1.07 3.24
CA VAL A 123 8.13 0.89 1.84
C VAL A 123 6.90 1.15 0.98
N LEU A 124 6.95 2.19 0.15
CA LEU A 124 5.87 2.50 -0.79
C LEU A 124 6.06 1.70 -2.07
N THR A 125 7.16 1.89 -2.79
CA THR A 125 7.45 1.09 -3.98
C THR A 125 8.96 0.98 -4.20
N SER A 126 9.35 -0.02 -5.01
CA SER A 126 10.71 -0.23 -5.49
C SER A 126 10.75 -0.50 -7.01
N SER A 127 9.60 -0.44 -7.69
CA SER A 127 9.50 -0.59 -9.14
C SER A 127 8.30 0.18 -9.70
N SER A 128 8.45 0.71 -10.93
CA SER A 128 7.35 1.37 -11.63
C SER A 128 6.49 0.43 -12.49
N GLU A 129 6.93 -0.83 -12.66
CA GLU A 129 6.38 -1.74 -13.65
C GLU A 129 4.89 -2.03 -13.43
N LYS A 130 4.50 -2.35 -12.18
CA LYS A 130 3.10 -2.67 -11.87
C LYS A 130 2.20 -1.45 -12.11
N LEU A 131 2.63 -0.26 -11.72
CA LEU A 131 1.87 0.97 -11.95
C LEU A 131 1.64 1.22 -13.44
N ARG A 132 2.70 1.16 -14.24
CA ARG A 132 2.63 1.34 -15.69
C ARG A 132 1.77 0.31 -16.41
N ARG A 133 1.61 -0.89 -15.83
CA ARG A 133 0.79 -1.97 -16.40
C ARG A 133 -0.69 -1.81 -16.09
N HIS A 134 -1.03 -1.33 -14.89
CA HIS A 134 -2.40 -1.38 -14.37
C HIS A 134 -3.12 -0.03 -14.33
N PHE A 135 -2.38 1.07 -14.41
CA PHE A 135 -2.89 2.43 -14.24
C PHE A 135 -2.52 3.29 -15.45
N HIS A 136 -3.34 4.31 -15.69
CA HIS A 136 -3.10 5.34 -16.69
C HIS A 136 -3.10 6.71 -16.00
N PRO A 137 -2.22 7.65 -16.40
CA PRO A 137 -2.24 9.00 -15.86
C PRO A 137 -3.60 9.69 -16.08
N PRO A 138 -4.07 10.51 -15.11
CA PRO A 138 -3.44 10.83 -13.83
C PRO A 138 -3.57 9.69 -12.78
N ILE A 139 -2.45 9.32 -12.16
CA ILE A 139 -2.39 8.25 -11.15
C ILE A 139 -2.39 8.88 -9.75
N HIS A 140 -3.41 8.54 -8.95
CA HIS A 140 -3.54 9.01 -7.58
C HIS A 140 -3.15 7.90 -6.60
N HIS A 141 -2.44 8.26 -5.52
CA HIS A 141 -1.86 7.30 -4.59
C HIS A 141 -2.46 7.51 -3.19
N LEU A 142 -3.13 6.48 -2.69
CA LEU A 142 -3.75 6.47 -1.37
C LEU A 142 -3.05 5.43 -0.50
N LEU A 143 -2.57 5.85 0.67
CA LEU A 143 -2.16 4.95 1.74
C LEU A 143 -3.29 4.90 2.77
N CYS A 144 -3.85 3.71 2.97
CA CYS A 144 -4.84 3.45 4.01
C CYS A 144 -4.18 2.67 5.16
N THR A 145 -4.11 3.31 6.33
CA THR A 145 -3.56 2.67 7.54
C THR A 145 -4.69 2.28 8.48
N VAL A 146 -4.83 0.98 8.74
CA VAL A 146 -5.71 0.44 9.77
C VAL A 146 -5.02 0.55 11.13
N PHE A 147 -5.64 1.29 12.05
CA PHE A 147 -5.23 1.30 13.45
C PHE A 147 -5.92 0.20 14.22
N TYR A 148 -5.16 -0.51 15.04
CA TYR A 148 -5.69 -1.48 15.97
C TYR A 148 -5.02 -1.35 17.34
N SER A 149 -5.63 -1.87 18.39
CA SER A 149 -4.96 -2.11 19.66
C SER A 149 -4.80 -3.61 19.88
N LEU A 150 -3.69 -4.01 20.49
CA LEU A 150 -3.49 -5.39 20.90
C LEU A 150 -4.07 -5.58 22.29
N LYS A 151 -4.89 -6.61 22.45
CA LYS A 151 -5.39 -7.07 23.74
C LYS A 151 -5.41 -8.59 23.70
N ASP A 152 -4.56 -9.20 24.51
CA ASP A 152 -4.32 -10.66 24.48
C ASP A 152 -3.94 -11.11 23.05
N ASP A 153 -4.42 -12.28 22.60
CA ASP A 153 -4.21 -12.81 21.24
C ASP A 153 -5.17 -12.18 20.19
N CYS A 154 -5.64 -10.96 20.43
CA CYS A 154 -6.60 -10.28 19.57
C CYS A 154 -6.15 -8.86 19.18
N ALA A 155 -6.50 -8.44 17.97
CA ALA A 155 -6.43 -7.06 17.53
C ALA A 155 -7.84 -6.46 17.54
N VAL A 156 -8.04 -5.36 18.26
CA VAL A 156 -9.28 -4.57 18.23
C VAL A 156 -9.12 -3.43 17.24
N ILE A 157 -9.92 -3.41 16.19
CA ILE A 157 -9.82 -2.40 15.14
C ILE A 157 -10.33 -1.06 15.68
N GLY A 158 -9.52 -0.01 15.56
CA GLY A 158 -9.86 1.33 16.03
C GLY A 158 -10.42 2.20 14.91
N ALA A 159 -9.56 2.59 13.98
CA ALA A 159 -9.86 3.59 12.96
C ALA A 159 -9.06 3.35 11.67
N LEU A 160 -9.39 4.11 10.63
CA LEU A 160 -8.56 4.25 9.44
C LEU A 160 -7.93 5.63 9.42
N ARG A 161 -6.66 5.69 9.00
CA ARG A 161 -5.99 6.91 8.57
C ARG A 161 -5.77 6.84 7.07
N LEU A 162 -6.09 7.93 6.40
CA LEU A 162 -5.92 8.09 4.96
C LEU A 162 -4.83 9.13 4.71
N ASP A 163 -3.77 8.73 4.03
CA ASP A 163 -2.72 9.62 3.58
C ASP A 163 -2.79 9.68 2.04
N PHE A 164 -3.25 10.82 1.53
CA PHE A 164 -3.34 11.13 0.10
C PHE A 164 -1.99 11.63 -0.37
N LEU A 165 -1.21 10.78 -1.03
CA LEU A 165 0.16 11.11 -1.41
C LEU A 165 0.14 12.06 -2.61
N GLU A 166 0.70 13.25 -2.41
CA GLU A 166 0.86 14.31 -3.42
C GLU A 166 2.22 14.19 -4.15
N PRO A 167 2.37 14.76 -5.35
CA PRO A 167 3.64 14.77 -6.09
C PRO A 167 4.83 15.31 -5.29
N ASP A 168 4.60 16.30 -4.43
CA ASP A 168 5.59 16.94 -3.56
C ASP A 168 5.79 16.24 -2.21
N SER A 169 5.11 15.12 -1.97
CA SER A 169 5.30 14.30 -0.76
C SER A 169 6.76 13.91 -0.61
N ILE A 170 7.32 14.19 0.56
CA ILE A 170 8.71 13.89 0.88
C ILE A 170 8.89 12.37 1.04
N VAL A 171 9.86 11.80 0.33
CA VAL A 171 10.21 10.39 0.42
C VAL A 171 11.69 10.18 0.74
N ASN A 172 11.96 9.13 1.52
CA ASN A 172 13.31 8.61 1.72
C ASN A 172 13.60 7.53 0.66
N VAL A 173 14.64 7.74 -0.14
CA VAL A 173 15.04 6.81 -1.20
C VAL A 173 16.17 5.92 -0.71
N ARG A 174 15.97 4.60 -0.80
CA ARG A 174 17.03 3.60 -0.57
C ARG A 174 17.16 2.74 -1.81
N LEU A 175 18.39 2.58 -2.27
CA LEU A 175 18.69 1.72 -3.41
C LEU A 175 18.77 0.28 -2.93
N GLU A 176 18.05 -0.60 -3.60
CA GLU A 176 18.11 -2.04 -3.37
C GLU A 176 18.57 -2.74 -4.64
N VAL A 177 19.46 -3.72 -4.48
CA VAL A 177 19.86 -4.65 -5.53
C VAL A 177 19.53 -6.04 -5.03
N SER A 178 18.73 -6.78 -5.79
CA SER A 178 18.33 -8.13 -5.43
C SER A 178 18.53 -9.08 -6.61
N VAL A 179 18.63 -10.37 -6.29
CA VAL A 179 18.80 -11.46 -7.27
C VAL A 179 17.79 -12.56 -6.95
N SER A 180 17.35 -13.29 -7.96
CA SER A 180 16.45 -14.45 -7.80
C SER A 180 17.21 -15.74 -8.06
N HIS A 181 16.66 -16.89 -7.64
CA HIS A 181 17.24 -18.20 -7.99
C HIS A 181 17.42 -18.37 -9.51
N LYS A 182 16.48 -17.83 -10.30
CA LYS A 182 16.59 -17.83 -11.77
C LYS A 182 17.79 -17.00 -12.25
N LEU A 183 17.99 -15.82 -11.69
CA LEU A 183 19.11 -14.95 -12.05
C LEU A 183 20.45 -15.52 -11.59
N LEU A 184 20.51 -16.10 -10.38
CA LEU A 184 21.68 -16.82 -9.91
C LEU A 184 21.99 -17.98 -10.86
N ALA A 185 21.02 -18.82 -11.20
CA ALA A 185 21.23 -19.94 -12.14
C ALA A 185 21.77 -19.50 -13.51
N ALA A 186 21.47 -18.27 -13.96
CA ALA A 186 21.94 -17.70 -15.23
C ALA A 186 23.22 -16.85 -15.10
N ALA A 187 23.66 -16.52 -13.88
CA ALA A 187 24.75 -15.59 -13.65
C ALA A 187 26.12 -16.28 -13.67
N LYS A 188 27.13 -15.58 -14.17
CA LYS A 188 28.54 -15.98 -14.01
C LYS A 188 29.01 -15.67 -12.60
N HIS A 189 28.83 -16.61 -11.69
CA HIS A 189 29.27 -16.55 -10.30
C HIS A 189 29.67 -17.94 -9.83
N HIS A 190 30.49 -18.02 -8.77
CA HIS A 190 30.81 -19.29 -8.15
C HIS A 190 29.63 -19.73 -7.27
N SER A 191 29.24 -21.00 -7.37
CA SER A 191 28.24 -21.61 -6.50
C SER A 191 28.76 -22.96 -6.02
N ALA A 192 28.47 -23.28 -4.76
CA ALA A 192 28.78 -24.57 -4.15
C ALA A 192 27.58 -24.99 -3.31
N LEU A 193 27.20 -26.26 -3.41
CA LEU A 193 26.21 -26.89 -2.54
C LEU A 193 26.96 -27.77 -1.54
N ILE A 194 26.76 -27.53 -0.25
CA ILE A 194 27.32 -28.35 0.83
C ILE A 194 26.14 -29.09 1.48
N ALA A 195 26.25 -30.42 1.56
CA ALA A 195 25.26 -31.31 2.16
C ALA A 195 25.52 -31.54 3.66
#